data_AF-A0A645G6C7-F1
#
_entry.id   AF-A0A645G6C7-F1
#
_cell.length_a   1.000
_cell.length_b   1.000
_cell.length_c   1.000
_cell.angle_alpha   90.00
_cell.angle_beta   90.00
_cell.angle_gamma   90.00
#
_symmetry.space_group_name_H-M   'P 1'
#
loop_
_entity.id
_entity.type
_entity.pdbx_description
1 polymer ?
#
loop_
_entity_poly.entity_id
_entity_poly.type
_entity_poly.pdbx_seq_one_letter_code
_entity_poly.pdbx_strand_id
1 'polypeptide(L)'
;MTNDMRALLNSLKPGVTERNRTIAVIQCSYSHVIQLRDWLPDEVGGVAYFSFDNPAQSPKIPIYAGVTNLPKSYAICGQSRYREDAAIWTFRETNRIATINWDKTRKIIEPQVMLFENMHFRDASHIEELAVQLIKEGKKEEAKKLLTDYTNNFAASAMRRWTELKAELWTIFARSM
;
A
#
# COMPACT_ATOMS: atom_id res chain seq x y z
N MET A 1 14.57 19.59 -1.51
CA MET A 1 15.18 20.91 -1.23
C MET A 1 15.08 21.19 0.25
N THR A 2 16.20 21.49 0.91
CA THR A 2 16.22 21.84 2.35
C THR A 2 15.62 23.23 2.58
N ASN A 3 15.30 23.57 3.83
CA ASN A 3 14.80 24.90 4.17
C ASN A 3 15.86 25.99 3.88
N ASP A 4 17.13 25.70 4.15
CA ASP A 4 18.23 26.65 3.92
C ASP A 4 18.44 26.94 2.43
N MET A 5 18.38 25.91 1.58
CA MET A 5 18.46 26.08 0.14
C MET A 5 17.29 26.91 -0.40
N ARG A 6 16.07 26.70 0.13
CA ARG A 6 14.91 27.53 -0.24
C ARG A 6 15.11 28.98 0.18
N ALA A 7 15.59 29.21 1.41
CA ALA A 7 15.86 30.55 1.94
C ALA A 7 16.92 31.27 1.10
N LEU A 8 18.00 30.59 0.75
CA LEU A 8 19.04 31.11 -0.13
C LEU A 8 18.47 31.54 -1.48
N LEU A 9 17.72 30.66 -2.16
CA LEU A 9 17.13 30.97 -3.47
C LEU A 9 16.18 32.16 -3.41
N ASN A 10 15.35 32.24 -2.37
CA ASN A 10 14.42 33.35 -2.19
C ASN A 10 15.10 34.66 -1.76
N SER A 11 16.29 34.61 -1.15
CA SER A 11 17.12 35.80 -0.90
C SER A 11 17.75 36.37 -2.18
N LEU A 12 18.09 35.50 -3.15
CA LEU A 12 18.66 35.93 -4.44
C LEU A 12 17.60 36.57 -5.34
N LYS A 13 16.40 35.97 -5.35
CA LYS A 13 15.24 36.54 -6.04
C LYS A 13 13.97 36.16 -5.27
N PRO A 14 13.19 37.13 -4.77
CA PRO A 14 11.94 36.84 -4.09
C PRO A 14 10.99 36.02 -4.97
N GLY A 15 10.36 34.99 -4.38
CA GLY A 15 9.36 34.17 -5.07
C GLY A 15 9.91 33.12 -6.04
N VAL A 16 11.21 32.79 -5.99
CA VAL A 16 11.77 31.70 -6.82
C VAL A 16 11.17 30.34 -6.48
N THR A 17 10.93 30.08 -5.19
CA THR A 17 10.41 28.79 -4.75
C THR A 17 9.54 28.91 -3.52
N GLU A 18 8.45 28.15 -3.52
CA GLU A 18 7.51 28.07 -2.40
C GLU A 18 7.57 26.70 -1.71
N ARG A 19 7.13 26.67 -0.45
CA ARG A 19 7.02 25.43 0.29
C ARG A 19 5.65 24.81 0.03
N ASN A 20 5.64 23.77 -0.79
CA ASN A 20 4.46 22.93 -0.96
C ASN A 20 4.55 21.69 -0.04
N ARG A 21 3.52 21.47 0.78
CA ARG A 21 3.34 20.20 1.50
C ARG A 21 2.58 19.25 0.59
N THR A 22 3.27 18.24 0.04
CA THR A 22 2.61 17.22 -0.78
C THR A 22 1.77 16.29 0.09
N ILE A 23 0.80 15.61 -0.53
CA ILE A 23 -0.06 14.62 0.14
C ILE A 23 0.70 13.29 0.27
N ALA A 24 1.26 12.80 -0.84
CA ALA A 24 2.14 11.64 -0.87
C ALA A 24 3.50 12.03 -0.30
N VAL A 25 3.77 11.61 0.94
CA VAL A 25 5.00 11.96 1.67
C VAL A 25 5.55 10.77 2.44
N ILE A 26 6.86 10.82 2.66
CA ILE A 26 7.63 9.80 3.40
C ILE A 26 7.29 9.73 4.90
N GLN A 27 6.53 10.70 5.42
CA GLN A 27 6.03 10.71 6.81
C GLN A 27 4.66 10.04 6.95
N CYS A 28 4.03 9.63 5.85
CA CYS A 28 2.77 8.93 5.91
C CYS A 28 2.98 7.58 6.63
N SER A 29 2.19 7.31 7.66
CA SER A 29 2.25 6.04 8.39
C SER A 29 1.50 4.95 7.64
N TYR A 30 0.29 5.30 7.20
CA TYR A 30 -0.60 4.49 6.39
C TYR A 30 -1.62 5.43 5.73
N SER A 31 -2.27 4.93 4.70
CA SER A 31 -3.39 5.59 4.02
C SER A 31 -4.49 4.58 3.78
N HIS A 32 -5.73 5.04 3.69
CA HIS A 32 -6.85 4.17 3.37
C HIS A 32 -7.93 4.88 2.56
N VAL A 33 -8.66 4.13 1.75
CA VAL A 33 -9.95 4.53 1.17
C VAL A 33 -10.99 3.52 1.63
N ILE A 34 -12.09 4.00 2.20
CA ILE A 34 -13.17 3.12 2.68
C ILE A 34 -14.34 3.25 1.71
N GLN A 35 -14.78 2.13 1.18
CA GLN A 35 -15.97 2.02 0.34
C GLN A 35 -17.03 1.23 1.10
N LEU A 36 -18.24 1.80 1.18
CA LEU A 36 -19.40 1.16 1.78
C LEU A 36 -20.49 1.04 0.69
N ARG A 37 -21.00 -0.16 0.49
CA ARG A 37 -21.99 -0.50 -0.55
C ARG A 37 -23.18 -1.18 0.13
N ASP A 38 -24.29 -0.47 0.22
CA ASP A 38 -25.52 -0.89 0.91
C ASP A 38 -26.32 -1.96 0.13
N TRP A 39 -26.11 -2.06 -1.18
CA TRP A 39 -26.72 -3.09 -2.03
C TRP A 39 -26.08 -4.48 -1.89
N LEU A 40 -25.07 -4.64 -1.03
CA LEU A 40 -24.39 -5.91 -0.76
C LEU A 40 -24.52 -6.28 0.73
N PRO A 41 -24.40 -7.58 1.10
CA PRO A 41 -24.31 -7.99 2.48
C PRO A 41 -23.14 -7.30 3.21
N ASP A 42 -23.30 -7.02 4.51
CA ASP A 42 -22.33 -6.27 5.32
C ASP A 42 -20.89 -6.82 5.22
N GLU A 43 -20.73 -8.15 5.14
CA GLU A 43 -19.42 -8.80 5.02
C GLU A 43 -18.66 -8.41 3.74
N VAL A 44 -19.38 -8.09 2.67
CA VAL A 44 -18.85 -7.83 1.32
C VAL A 44 -18.93 -6.34 0.97
N GLY A 45 -19.99 -5.66 1.39
CA GLY A 45 -20.29 -4.28 1.01
C GLY A 45 -19.26 -3.28 1.51
N GLY A 46 -18.67 -3.54 2.69
CA GLY A 46 -17.60 -2.72 3.26
C GLY A 46 -16.21 -3.20 2.84
N VAL A 47 -15.44 -2.31 2.21
CA VAL A 47 -14.04 -2.57 1.82
C VAL A 47 -13.14 -1.40 2.24
N ALA A 48 -12.09 -1.70 2.99
CA ALA A 48 -11.02 -0.76 3.31
C ALA A 48 -9.80 -1.04 2.42
N TYR A 49 -9.54 -0.16 1.48
CA TYR A 49 -8.35 -0.14 0.64
C TYR A 49 -7.19 0.47 1.41
N PHE A 50 -6.44 -0.37 2.13
CA PHE A 50 -5.39 0.03 3.06
C PHE A 50 -4.01 -0.01 2.42
N SER A 51 -3.14 0.96 2.71
CA SER A 51 -1.75 0.98 2.23
C SER A 51 -0.82 1.47 3.33
N PHE A 52 0.33 0.81 3.49
CA PHE A 52 1.38 1.24 4.42
C PHE A 52 2.25 2.33 3.81
N ASP A 53 2.77 3.22 4.65
CA ASP A 53 3.74 4.23 4.25
C ASP A 53 3.21 5.17 3.15
N ASN A 54 4.01 5.54 2.16
CA ASN A 54 3.64 6.54 1.15
C ASN A 54 2.57 6.02 0.15
N PRO A 55 1.38 6.65 0.04
CA PRO A 55 0.30 6.19 -0.84
C PRO A 55 0.65 6.16 -2.34
N ALA A 56 1.64 6.94 -2.78
CA ALA A 56 2.08 6.92 -4.18
C ALA A 56 3.04 5.76 -4.50
N GLN A 57 3.54 5.08 -3.48
CA GLN A 57 4.58 4.05 -3.61
C GLN A 57 4.16 2.70 -3.03
N SER A 58 2.95 2.56 -2.51
CA SER A 58 2.50 1.33 -1.85
C SER A 58 1.11 0.93 -2.31
N PRO A 59 0.89 -0.37 -2.56
CA PRO A 59 -0.35 -0.85 -3.14
C PRO A 59 -1.48 -0.78 -2.13
N LYS A 60 -2.71 -0.64 -2.63
CA LYS A 60 -3.91 -0.65 -1.79
C LYS A 60 -4.38 -2.09 -1.58
N ILE A 61 -4.15 -2.61 -0.39
CA ILE A 61 -4.61 -3.92 0.07
C ILE A 61 -6.12 -3.84 0.36
N PRO A 62 -6.97 -4.63 -0.33
CA PRO A 62 -8.40 -4.66 -0.09
C PRO A 62 -8.71 -5.48 1.16
N ILE A 63 -9.20 -4.82 2.21
CA ILE A 63 -9.60 -5.48 3.46
C ILE A 63 -11.13 -5.42 3.55
N TYR A 64 -11.80 -6.54 3.34
CA TYR A 64 -13.26 -6.62 3.45
C TYR A 64 -13.69 -6.62 4.92
N ALA A 65 -14.88 -6.07 5.20
CA ALA A 65 -15.46 -6.02 6.54
C ALA A 65 -15.72 -7.43 7.12
N GLY A 66 -15.99 -8.43 6.28
CA GLY A 66 -16.17 -9.83 6.68
C GLY A 66 -14.89 -10.60 7.01
N VAL A 67 -13.71 -9.99 6.87
CA VAL A 67 -12.43 -10.65 7.17
C VAL A 67 -12.31 -10.94 8.67
N THR A 68 -11.82 -12.13 9.00
CA THR A 68 -11.66 -12.57 10.42
C THR A 68 -10.26 -12.33 10.98
N ASN A 69 -9.25 -12.31 10.12
CA ASN A 69 -7.87 -12.07 10.49
C ASN A 69 -7.07 -11.47 9.33
N LEU A 70 -5.95 -10.85 9.68
CA LEU A 70 -4.94 -10.36 8.73
C LEU A 70 -3.63 -11.12 8.97
N PRO A 71 -2.62 -10.99 8.09
CA PRO A 71 -1.32 -11.59 8.34
C PRO A 71 -0.78 -11.11 9.69
N LYS A 72 -0.15 -12.00 10.47
CA LYS A 72 0.33 -11.69 11.83
C LYS A 72 1.16 -10.40 11.90
N SER A 73 1.92 -10.11 10.84
CA SER A 73 2.74 -8.90 10.69
C SER A 73 1.96 -7.58 10.71
N TYR A 74 0.65 -7.59 10.42
CA TYR A 74 -0.22 -6.41 10.48
C TYR A 74 -0.64 -6.07 11.91
N ALA A 75 -0.68 -7.06 12.82
CA ALA A 75 -0.97 -6.84 14.24
C ALA A 75 0.23 -6.26 15.00
N ILE A 76 1.38 -6.13 14.33
CA ILE A 76 2.64 -5.77 14.94
C ILE A 76 2.98 -4.31 14.63
N CYS A 77 3.06 -3.48 15.67
CA CYS A 77 3.48 -2.09 15.51
C CYS A 77 4.97 -2.00 15.17
N GLY A 78 5.29 -1.41 14.01
CA GLY A 78 6.64 -1.10 13.56
C GLY A 78 6.98 0.40 13.53
N GLN A 79 6.15 1.28 14.10
CA GLN A 79 6.38 2.72 13.98
C GLN A 79 7.58 3.22 14.80
N SER A 80 7.74 2.72 16.03
CA SER A 80 8.74 3.26 16.97
C SER A 80 10.18 2.82 16.68
N ARG A 81 10.38 1.68 16.01
CA ARG A 81 11.70 1.13 15.70
C ARG A 81 11.65 0.18 14.51
N TYR A 82 12.81 0.01 13.86
CA TYR A 82 13.02 -1.01 12.85
C TYR A 82 12.76 -2.41 13.41
N ARG A 83 12.02 -3.23 12.65
CA ARG A 83 11.75 -4.63 12.95
C ARG A 83 11.24 -5.35 11.70
N GLU A 84 11.69 -6.57 11.47
CA GLU A 84 11.41 -7.32 10.23
C GLU A 84 10.08 -8.07 10.27
N ASP A 85 9.54 -8.30 11.47
CA ASP A 85 8.27 -8.99 11.69
C ASP A 85 7.03 -8.08 11.54
N ALA A 86 7.21 -6.76 11.39
CA ALA A 86 6.12 -5.82 11.15
C ALA A 86 5.96 -5.51 9.66
N ALA A 87 4.73 -5.64 9.14
CA ALA A 87 4.42 -5.49 7.72
C ALA A 87 4.84 -4.11 7.15
N ILE A 88 4.76 -3.07 7.98
CA ILE A 88 5.11 -1.71 7.59
C ILE A 88 6.55 -1.58 7.06
N TRP A 89 7.50 -2.34 7.62
CA TRP A 89 8.91 -2.21 7.24
C TRP A 89 9.18 -2.77 5.86
N THR A 90 8.45 -3.82 5.45
CA THR A 90 8.50 -4.34 4.08
C THR A 90 8.23 -3.26 3.04
N PHE A 91 7.23 -2.39 3.28
CA PHE A 91 6.90 -1.30 2.36
C PHE A 91 7.84 -0.10 2.56
N ARG A 92 8.05 0.31 3.81
CA ARG A 92 8.83 1.50 4.17
C ARG A 92 10.28 1.44 3.70
N GLU A 93 10.95 0.29 3.84
CA GLU A 93 12.34 0.14 3.38
C GLU A 93 12.46 0.38 1.87
N THR A 94 11.66 -0.34 1.08
CA THR A 94 11.66 -0.25 -0.38
C THR A 94 11.30 1.16 -0.85
N ASN A 95 10.27 1.76 -0.24
CA ASN A 95 9.86 3.13 -0.52
C ASN A 95 10.99 4.13 -0.21
N ARG A 96 11.72 3.96 0.90
CA ARG A 96 12.86 4.82 1.24
C ARG A 96 13.98 4.72 0.22
N ILE A 97 14.34 3.51 -0.19
CA ILE A 97 15.36 3.29 -1.22
C ILE A 97 14.95 3.95 -2.54
N ALA A 98 13.67 3.86 -2.92
CA ALA A 98 13.17 4.54 -4.11
C ALA A 98 13.36 6.07 -4.06
N THR A 99 13.22 6.69 -2.89
CA THR A 99 13.36 8.14 -2.79
C THR A 99 14.79 8.66 -2.99
N ILE A 100 15.82 7.79 -3.00
CA ILE A 100 17.22 8.16 -3.26
C ILE A 100 17.36 8.80 -4.65
N ASN A 101 16.73 8.20 -5.66
CA ASN A 101 16.65 8.77 -7.01
C ASN A 101 15.27 8.50 -7.60
N TRP A 102 14.32 9.34 -7.20
CA TRP A 102 12.92 9.17 -7.56
C TRP A 102 12.68 9.16 -9.08
N ASP A 103 13.39 9.98 -9.86
CA ASP A 103 13.21 10.03 -11.32
C ASP A 103 13.46 8.67 -12.00
N LYS A 104 14.46 7.93 -11.51
CA LYS A 104 14.80 6.60 -12.01
C LYS A 104 13.85 5.53 -11.46
N THR A 105 13.62 5.53 -10.15
CA THR A 105 12.90 4.43 -9.49
C THR A 105 11.39 4.51 -9.64
N ARG A 106 10.81 5.70 -9.88
CA ARG A 106 9.36 5.85 -10.11
C ARG A 106 8.87 5.03 -11.30
N LYS A 107 9.71 4.93 -12.34
CA LYS A 107 9.45 4.14 -13.55
C LYS A 107 9.37 2.64 -13.27
N ILE A 108 9.81 2.20 -12.09
CA ILE A 108 9.78 0.82 -11.63
C ILE A 108 8.65 0.63 -10.61
N ILE A 109 8.49 1.53 -9.64
CA ILE A 109 7.48 1.40 -8.58
C ILE A 109 6.06 1.66 -9.09
N GLU A 110 5.84 2.73 -9.87
CA GLU A 110 4.48 3.13 -10.29
C GLU A 110 3.76 1.99 -11.05
N PRO A 111 4.40 1.29 -12.02
CA PRO A 111 3.77 0.14 -12.68
C PRO A 111 3.43 -1.02 -11.75
N GLN A 112 4.19 -1.21 -10.66
CA GLN A 112 3.95 -2.29 -9.70
C GLN A 112 2.78 -1.97 -8.79
N VAL A 113 2.62 -0.71 -8.38
CA VAL A 113 1.40 -0.26 -7.69
C VAL A 113 0.18 -0.48 -8.59
N MET A 114 0.25 -0.04 -9.85
CA MET A 114 -0.83 -0.24 -10.82
C MET A 114 -1.13 -1.73 -11.08
N LEU A 115 -0.13 -2.59 -11.11
CA LEU A 115 -0.30 -4.04 -11.28
C LEU A 115 -1.21 -4.62 -10.18
N PHE A 116 -0.95 -4.28 -8.92
CA PHE A 116 -1.77 -4.76 -7.80
C PHE A 116 -3.18 -4.16 -7.79
N GLU A 117 -3.31 -2.87 -8.15
CA GLU A 117 -4.64 -2.24 -8.26
C GLU A 117 -5.47 -2.90 -9.37
N ASN A 118 -4.89 -3.12 -10.55
CA ASN A 118 -5.56 -3.80 -11.66
C ASN A 118 -5.88 -5.27 -11.35
N MET A 119 -4.98 -5.97 -10.63
CA MET A 119 -5.23 -7.33 -10.17
C MET A 119 -6.47 -7.38 -9.28
N HIS A 120 -6.57 -6.47 -8.30
CA HIS A 120 -7.76 -6.41 -7.46
C HIS A 120 -9.01 -6.07 -8.26
N PHE A 121 -8.98 -5.04 -9.13
CA PHE A 121 -10.16 -4.66 -9.92
C PHE A 121 -10.67 -5.78 -10.82
N ARG A 122 -9.76 -6.61 -11.35
CA ARG A 122 -10.13 -7.79 -12.15
C ARG A 122 -10.76 -8.89 -11.30
N ASP A 123 -10.20 -9.15 -10.12
CA ASP A 123 -10.58 -10.31 -9.30
C ASP A 123 -11.75 -10.01 -8.35
N ALA A 124 -11.99 -8.73 -8.03
CA ALA A 124 -12.96 -8.29 -7.02
C ALA A 124 -14.39 -8.77 -7.33
N SER A 125 -14.90 -8.54 -8.54
CA SER A 125 -16.28 -8.91 -8.89
C SER A 125 -16.55 -10.39 -8.68
N HIS A 126 -15.64 -11.25 -9.13
CA HIS A 126 -15.78 -12.69 -8.99
C HIS A 126 -15.78 -13.15 -7.54
N ILE A 127 -14.85 -12.64 -6.72
CA ILE A 127 -14.76 -12.99 -5.30
C ILE A 127 -15.99 -12.49 -4.53
N GLU A 128 -16.47 -11.29 -4.83
CA GLU A 128 -17.65 -10.71 -4.22
C GLU A 128 -18.92 -11.50 -4.59
N GLU A 129 -19.10 -11.87 -5.86
CA GLU A 129 -20.23 -12.69 -6.31
C GLU A 129 -20.26 -14.04 -5.61
N LEU A 130 -19.12 -14.72 -5.50
CA LEU A 130 -18.99 -15.98 -4.78
C LEU A 130 -19.32 -15.82 -3.29
N ALA A 131 -18.81 -14.78 -2.65
CA ALA A 131 -19.09 -14.50 -1.23
C ALA A 131 -20.59 -14.22 -1.01
N VAL A 132 -21.22 -13.44 -1.89
CA VAL A 132 -22.67 -13.17 -1.85
C VAL A 132 -23.47 -14.46 -2.03
N GLN A 133 -23.07 -15.33 -2.96
CA GLN A 133 -23.74 -16.62 -3.17
C GLN A 133 -23.67 -17.50 -1.92
N LEU A 134 -22.49 -17.63 -1.31
CA LEU A 134 -22.30 -18.39 -0.07
C LEU A 134 -23.17 -17.85 1.07
N ILE A 135 -23.27 -16.52 1.20
CA ILE A 135 -24.14 -15.87 2.20
C ILE A 135 -25.62 -16.20 1.93
N LYS A 136 -26.08 -16.16 0.68
CA LYS A 136 -27.46 -16.54 0.29
C LYS A 136 -27.77 -18.01 0.59
N GLU A 137 -26.77 -18.90 0.47
CA GLU A 137 -26.88 -20.32 0.83
C GLU A 137 -26.81 -20.57 2.36
N GLY A 138 -26.68 -19.52 3.18
CA GLY A 138 -26.56 -19.64 4.64
C GLY A 138 -25.15 -20.01 5.13
N LYS A 139 -24.16 -20.12 4.24
CA LYS A 139 -22.76 -20.50 4.53
C LYS A 139 -21.90 -19.28 4.84
N LYS A 140 -22.34 -18.48 5.81
CA LYS A 140 -21.70 -17.21 6.17
C LYS A 140 -20.23 -17.35 6.58
N GLU A 141 -19.88 -18.40 7.31
CA GLU A 141 -18.50 -18.64 7.74
C GLU A 141 -17.57 -19.02 6.57
N GLU A 142 -18.08 -19.73 5.56
CA GLU A 142 -17.32 -20.01 4.34
C GLU A 142 -17.08 -18.74 3.53
N ALA A 143 -18.06 -17.84 3.45
CA ALA A 143 -17.90 -16.54 2.81
C ALA A 143 -16.83 -15.68 3.49
N LYS A 144 -16.86 -15.59 4.84
CA LYS A 144 -15.82 -14.90 5.60
C LYS A 144 -14.43 -15.50 5.40
N LYS A 145 -14.35 -16.83 5.34
CA LYS A 145 -13.09 -17.54 5.06
C LYS A 145 -12.57 -17.20 3.67
N LEU A 146 -13.42 -17.21 2.64
CA LEU A 146 -13.06 -16.81 1.28
C LEU A 146 -12.49 -15.39 1.23
N LEU A 147 -13.17 -14.43 1.85
CA LEU A 147 -12.73 -13.03 1.90
C LEU A 147 -11.42 -12.86 2.69
N THR A 148 -11.27 -13.61 3.78
CA THR A 148 -10.06 -13.64 4.62
C THR A 148 -8.87 -14.18 3.82
N ASP A 149 -9.05 -15.32 3.14
CA ASP A 149 -8.01 -15.96 2.34
C ASP A 149 -7.60 -15.07 1.17
N TYR A 150 -8.57 -14.44 0.49
CA TYR A 150 -8.29 -13.47 -0.57
C TYR A 150 -7.46 -12.28 -0.06
N THR A 151 -7.88 -11.65 1.03
CA THR A 151 -7.19 -10.50 1.64
C THR A 151 -5.77 -10.87 2.07
N ASN A 152 -5.61 -12.01 2.74
CA ASN A 152 -4.32 -12.52 3.20
C ASN A 152 -3.38 -12.84 2.04
N ASN A 153 -3.87 -13.49 0.99
CA ASN A 153 -3.08 -13.81 -0.20
C ASN A 153 -2.64 -12.56 -0.95
N PHE A 154 -3.54 -11.57 -1.07
CA PHE A 154 -3.20 -10.29 -1.68
C PHE A 154 -2.12 -9.56 -0.88
N ALA A 155 -2.30 -9.46 0.45
CA ALA A 155 -1.36 -8.83 1.35
C ALA A 155 0.02 -9.52 1.32
N ALA A 156 0.06 -10.85 1.37
CA ALA A 156 1.30 -11.62 1.31
C ALA A 156 2.02 -11.44 -0.04
N SER A 157 1.28 -11.44 -1.15
CA SER A 157 1.83 -11.21 -2.48
C SER A 157 2.40 -9.80 -2.63
N ALA A 158 1.70 -8.79 -2.12
CA ALA A 158 2.18 -7.41 -2.09
C ALA A 158 3.47 -7.27 -1.26
N MET A 159 3.50 -7.83 -0.05
CA MET A 159 4.69 -7.81 0.80
C MET A 159 5.89 -8.50 0.14
N ARG A 160 5.66 -9.68 -0.46
CA ARG A 160 6.70 -10.40 -1.19
C ARG A 160 7.24 -9.56 -2.35
N ARG A 161 6.35 -8.98 -3.16
CA ARG A 161 6.79 -8.16 -4.30
C ARG A 161 7.56 -6.92 -3.85
N TRP A 162 7.16 -6.26 -2.77
CA TRP A 162 7.91 -5.12 -2.23
C TRP A 162 9.29 -5.52 -1.70
N THR A 163 9.42 -6.74 -1.17
CA THR A 163 10.71 -7.28 -0.74
C THR A 163 11.63 -7.55 -1.94
N GLU A 164 11.10 -8.11 -3.02
CA GLU A 164 11.84 -8.32 -4.28
C GLU A 164 12.25 -6.98 -4.90
N LEU A 165 11.34 -6.00 -4.94
CA LEU A 165 11.62 -4.63 -5.40
C LEU A 165 12.73 -3.97 -4.59
N LYS A 166 12.81 -4.23 -3.28
CA LYS A 166 13.92 -3.76 -2.44
C LYS A 166 15.27 -4.15 -3.04
N ALA A 167 15.42 -5.43 -3.38
CA ALA A 167 16.66 -5.97 -3.94
C ALA A 167 16.95 -5.44 -5.35
N GLU A 168 15.91 -5.32 -6.19
CA GLU A 168 16.03 -4.73 -7.53
C GLU A 168 16.52 -3.28 -7.46
N LEU A 169 15.87 -2.45 -6.64
CA LEU A 169 16.23 -1.05 -6.46
C LEU A 169 17.63 -0.90 -5.84
N TRP A 170 17.97 -1.74 -4.86
CA TRP A 170 19.31 -1.73 -4.26
C TRP A 170 20.41 -2.00 -5.30
N THR A 171 20.19 -2.96 -6.20
CA THR A 171 21.15 -3.32 -7.26
C THR A 171 21.42 -2.15 -8.20
N ILE A 172 20.42 -1.31 -8.47
CA ILE A 172 20.58 -0.11 -9.31
C ILE A 172 21.58 0.86 -8.68
N PHE A 173 21.50 1.06 -7.36
CA PHE A 173 22.36 1.99 -6.64
C PHE A 173 23.74 1.42 -6.37
N ALA A 174 23.83 0.13 -6.04
CA ALA A 174 25.10 -0.55 -5.78
C ALA A 174 26.02 -0.60 -7.02
N ARG A 175 25.45 -0.58 -8.24
CA ARG A 175 26.21 -0.57 -9.50
C ARG A 175 26.47 0.83 -10.07
N SER A 176 25.85 1.86 -9.50
CA SER A 176 25.99 3.25 -9.94
C SER A 176 26.97 4.05 -9.06
N MET A 177 27.51 3.42 -8.00
CA MET A 177 28.64 3.89 -7.20
C MET A 177 29.93 3.27 -7.75
#